data_AF-A0A958C2K1-F1
#
_entry.id   AF-A0A958C2K1-F1
#
_cell.length_a   1.000
_cell.length_b   1.000
_cell.length_c   1.000
_cell.angle_alpha   90.00
_cell.angle_beta   90.00
_cell.angle_gamma   90.00
#
_symmetry.space_group_name_H-M   'P 1'
#
loop_
_entity.id
_entity.type
_entity.pdbx_description
1 polymer ?
#
loop_
_entity_poly.entity_id
_entity_poly.type
_entity_poly.pdbx_seq_one_letter_code
_entity_poly.pdbx_strand_id
1 'polypeptide(L)'
;MRFFKTGLVKGILVGLLWWLIGFMLVEAIRVVMGLPPQWNTSLPAGPAVPQDTLKWIVSGGLAAYEPAMVVAAIFFVIGFMLGAGTMSDWLKWTRGVDTPMQHGPKEGQPSWFRYLSVDYSHKIIGVQYGVTAVILLMFAGTLALIFRVELAKPELQLTLFNDNLNWFNTLVSAHGMIMIGSILLGVGAMSNYLVPLMIGANDMAFPRLNAFAYWINVPGALLLVTA
;
A
#
# COMPACT_ATOMS: atom_id res chain seq x y z
N MET A 1 -23.90 4.54 -9.06
CA MET A 1 -22.49 4.24 -8.72
C MET A 1 -22.26 4.25 -7.20
N ARG A 2 -22.58 3.15 -6.49
CA ARG A 2 -22.38 3.05 -5.02
C ARG A 2 -20.95 2.64 -4.62
N PHE A 3 -20.19 2.01 -5.53
CA PHE A 3 -18.84 1.46 -5.29
C PHE A 3 -17.79 2.52 -4.87
N PHE A 4 -17.83 3.73 -5.45
CA PHE A 4 -16.95 4.85 -5.07
C PHE A 4 -17.18 5.37 -3.65
N LYS A 5 -18.18 4.85 -2.92
CA LYS A 5 -18.46 5.25 -1.53
C LYS A 5 -17.72 4.43 -0.47
N THR A 6 -17.03 3.35 -0.86
CA THR A 6 -16.25 2.50 0.07
C THR A 6 -15.06 3.26 0.66
N GLY A 7 -14.64 2.88 1.87
CA GLY A 7 -13.45 3.45 2.50
C GLY A 7 -12.19 3.22 1.67
N LEU A 8 -12.02 2.00 1.15
CA LEU A 8 -10.86 1.64 0.33
C LEU A 8 -10.72 2.52 -0.92
N VAL A 9 -11.79 2.68 -1.71
CA VAL A 9 -11.74 3.46 -2.95
C VAL A 9 -11.47 4.93 -2.65
N LYS A 10 -12.13 5.50 -1.63
CA LYS A 10 -11.86 6.87 -1.20
C LYS A 10 -10.44 7.05 -0.71
N GLY A 11 -9.94 6.10 0.08
CA GLY A 11 -8.56 6.06 0.55
C GLY A 11 -7.58 6.08 -0.62
N ILE A 12 -7.76 5.22 -1.63
CA ILE A 12 -6.89 5.20 -2.82
C ILE A 12 -6.96 6.53 -3.58
N LEU A 13 -8.16 7.06 -3.86
CA LEU A 13 -8.31 8.30 -4.62
C LEU A 13 -7.69 9.51 -3.91
N VAL A 14 -7.95 9.66 -2.61
CA VAL A 14 -7.36 10.74 -1.81
C VAL A 14 -5.86 10.50 -1.63
N GLY A 15 -5.43 9.27 -1.41
CA GLY A 15 -4.02 8.89 -1.33
C GLY A 15 -3.26 9.29 -2.59
N LEU A 16 -3.77 8.96 -3.78
CA LEU A 16 -3.14 9.32 -5.05
C LEU A 16 -3.09 10.85 -5.27
N LEU A 17 -4.14 11.57 -4.87
CA LEU A 17 -4.12 13.04 -4.89
C LEU A 17 -3.01 13.58 -3.97
N TRP A 18 -2.90 13.04 -2.75
CA TRP A 18 -1.86 13.45 -1.80
C TRP A 18 -0.47 13.05 -2.25
N TRP A 19 -0.31 11.89 -2.90
CA TRP A 19 0.93 11.48 -3.53
C TRP A 19 1.41 12.52 -4.54
N LEU A 20 0.52 12.99 -5.42
CA LEU A 20 0.83 14.06 -6.39
C LEU A 20 1.23 15.36 -5.68
N ILE A 21 0.56 15.73 -4.59
CA ILE A 21 0.91 16.91 -3.81
C ILE A 21 2.31 16.77 -3.21
N GLY A 22 2.63 15.63 -2.59
CA GLY A 22 3.94 15.36 -2.01
C GLY A 22 5.05 15.38 -3.06
N PHE A 23 4.80 14.79 -4.23
CA PHE A 23 5.71 14.83 -5.37
C PHE A 23 5.96 16.26 -5.84
N MET A 24 4.89 17.01 -6.13
CA MET A 24 4.97 18.39 -6.61
C MET A 24 5.62 19.34 -5.60
N LEU A 25 5.45 19.11 -4.30
CA LEU A 25 6.10 19.88 -3.25
C LEU A 25 7.62 19.78 -3.35
N VAL A 26 8.15 18.56 -3.47
CA VAL A 26 9.60 18.35 -3.57
C VAL A 26 10.14 18.95 -4.87
N GLU A 27 9.43 18.77 -5.98
CA GLU A 27 9.83 19.33 -7.26
C GLU A 27 9.79 20.86 -7.27
N ALA A 28 8.78 21.48 -6.66
CA ALA A 28 8.72 22.92 -6.52
C ALA A 28 9.91 23.48 -5.71
N ILE A 29 10.26 22.84 -4.60
CA ILE A 29 11.44 23.22 -3.78
C ILE A 29 12.71 23.10 -4.60
N ARG A 30 12.87 22.01 -5.36
CA ARG A 30 14.05 21.80 -6.22
C ARG A 30 14.20 22.89 -7.27
N VAL A 31 13.11 23.23 -7.95
CA VAL A 31 13.10 24.31 -8.97
C VAL A 31 13.48 25.65 -8.33
N VAL A 32 12.91 25.98 -7.17
CA VAL A 32 13.22 27.23 -6.45
C VAL A 32 14.68 27.29 -5.98
N MET A 33 15.24 26.14 -5.56
CA MET A 33 16.62 26.05 -5.08
C MET A 33 17.65 25.81 -6.20
N GLY A 34 17.23 25.69 -7.46
CA GLY A 34 18.12 25.39 -8.59
C GLY A 34 18.81 24.02 -8.49
N LEU A 35 18.18 23.06 -7.82
CA LEU A 35 18.75 21.72 -7.63
C LEU A 35 18.61 20.87 -8.90
N PRO A 36 19.58 19.97 -9.18
CA PRO A 36 19.48 19.07 -10.32
C PRO A 36 18.28 18.11 -10.17
N PRO A 37 17.67 17.63 -11.27
CA PRO A 37 16.54 16.71 -11.22
C PRO A 37 16.83 15.38 -10.50
N GLN A 38 18.09 14.92 -10.62
CA GLN A 38 18.58 13.70 -9.98
C GLN A 38 19.44 14.02 -8.76
N TRP A 39 19.18 13.34 -7.65
CA TRP A 39 19.98 13.44 -6.42
C TRP A 39 21.38 12.84 -6.61
N ASN A 40 21.45 11.72 -7.34
CA ASN A 40 22.71 11.05 -7.66
C ASN A 40 23.26 11.54 -9.00
N THR A 41 24.23 12.46 -8.95
CA THR A 41 24.93 12.99 -10.14
C THR A 41 26.00 12.06 -10.70
N SER A 42 26.31 10.95 -10.00
CA SER A 42 27.30 9.95 -10.44
C SER A 42 26.71 8.86 -11.33
N LEU A 43 25.39 8.70 -11.32
CA LEU A 43 24.69 7.98 -12.37
C LEU A 43 24.67 8.87 -13.63
N PRO A 44 24.81 8.31 -14.84
CA PRO A 44 24.67 9.06 -16.08
C PRO A 44 23.41 9.92 -15.96
N ALA A 45 23.48 11.21 -16.31
CA ALA A 45 22.30 12.06 -16.41
C ALA A 45 21.24 11.24 -17.14
N GLY A 46 20.14 10.91 -16.45
CA GLY A 46 19.05 10.18 -17.08
C GLY A 46 18.77 10.87 -18.41
N PRO A 47 18.57 10.13 -19.52
CA PRO A 47 18.45 10.74 -20.83
C PRO A 47 17.47 11.91 -20.74
N ALA A 48 17.89 13.08 -21.25
CA ALA A 48 17.05 14.28 -21.30
C ALA A 48 15.65 13.85 -21.71
N VAL A 49 14.61 14.29 -20.97
CA VAL A 49 13.22 13.81 -21.12
C VAL A 49 12.94 13.51 -22.60
N PRO A 50 12.89 12.21 -22.99
CA PRO A 50 12.75 11.83 -24.38
C PRO A 50 11.46 12.39 -24.95
N GLN A 51 11.39 12.66 -26.26
CA GLN A 51 10.15 13.08 -26.93
C GLN A 51 8.95 12.15 -26.60
N ASP A 52 9.24 10.88 -26.30
CA ASP A 52 8.28 9.91 -25.76
C ASP A 52 8.21 9.97 -24.22
N THR A 53 7.83 11.13 -23.66
CA THR A 53 7.69 11.36 -22.21
C THR A 53 6.88 10.26 -21.52
N LEU A 54 5.88 9.70 -22.20
CA LEU A 54 5.06 8.60 -21.70
C LEU A 54 5.85 7.30 -21.50
N LYS A 55 6.69 6.90 -22.47
CA LYS A 55 7.53 5.69 -22.35
C LYS A 55 8.61 5.86 -21.30
N TRP A 56 9.17 7.06 -21.15
CA TRP A 56 10.17 7.37 -20.13
C TRP A 56 9.59 7.36 -18.71
N ILE A 57 8.39 7.90 -18.51
CA ILE A 57 7.65 7.80 -17.23
C ILE A 57 7.35 6.33 -16.89
N VAL A 58 6.91 5.55 -17.88
CA VAL A 58 6.52 4.14 -17.69
C VAL A 58 7.73 3.21 -17.51
N SER A 59 8.93 3.60 -17.96
CA SER A 59 10.16 2.80 -17.86
C SER A 59 11.03 3.10 -16.63
N GLY A 60 10.54 3.89 -15.67
CA GLY A 60 11.24 4.15 -14.41
C GLY A 60 12.06 5.45 -14.37
N GLY A 61 11.85 6.39 -15.29
CA GLY A 61 12.46 7.73 -15.23
C GLY A 61 12.14 8.51 -13.95
N LEU A 62 11.02 8.19 -13.29
CA LEU A 62 10.64 8.73 -11.97
C LEU A 62 11.55 8.24 -10.82
N ALA A 63 12.26 7.12 -10.98
CA ALA A 63 13.18 6.60 -9.97
C ALA A 63 14.44 7.47 -9.81
N ALA A 64 14.78 8.30 -10.80
CA ALA A 64 15.85 9.31 -10.66
C ALA A 64 15.51 10.41 -9.62
N TYR A 65 14.24 10.49 -9.19
CA TYR A 65 13.69 11.48 -8.27
C TYR A 65 13.44 10.85 -6.89
N GLU A 66 14.40 10.10 -6.35
CA GLU A 66 14.25 9.31 -5.10
C GLU A 66 13.62 10.11 -3.93
N PRO A 67 14.05 11.34 -3.60
CA PRO A 67 13.41 12.14 -2.55
C PRO A 67 11.94 12.47 -2.82
N ALA A 68 11.58 12.78 -4.06
CA ALA A 68 10.21 13.12 -4.42
C ALA A 68 9.29 11.90 -4.28
N MET A 69 9.76 10.72 -4.69
CA MET A 69 9.03 9.46 -4.55
C MET A 69 8.81 9.07 -3.09
N VAL A 70 9.82 9.25 -2.22
CA VAL A 70 9.70 8.95 -0.78
C VAL A 70 8.71 9.89 -0.10
N VAL A 71 8.81 11.19 -0.36
CA VAL A 71 7.86 12.17 0.21
C VAL A 71 6.44 11.92 -0.32
N ALA A 72 6.31 11.63 -1.61
CA ALA A 72 5.03 11.27 -2.20
C ALA A 72 4.44 10.01 -1.57
N ALA A 73 5.25 8.99 -1.24
CA ALA A 73 4.81 7.78 -0.54
C ALA A 73 4.32 8.09 0.89
N ILE A 74 5.01 8.96 1.63
CA ILE A 74 4.55 9.40 2.97
C ILE A 74 3.22 10.13 2.86
N PHE A 75 3.10 11.07 1.91
CA PHE A 75 1.85 11.80 1.68
C PHE A 75 0.73 10.85 1.22
N PHE A 76 1.05 9.85 0.41
CA PHE A 76 0.09 8.81 -0.01
C PHE A 76 -0.49 8.07 1.20
N VAL A 77 0.35 7.61 2.13
CA VAL A 77 -0.11 6.91 3.34
C VAL A 77 -1.02 7.82 4.18
N ILE A 78 -0.61 9.07 4.40
CA ILE A 78 -1.41 10.03 5.18
C ILE A 78 -2.75 10.31 4.49
N GLY A 79 -2.73 10.64 3.20
CA GLY A 79 -3.92 10.90 2.39
C GLY A 79 -4.85 9.69 2.32
N PHE A 80 -4.28 8.48 2.20
CA PHE A 80 -5.04 7.24 2.23
C PHE A 80 -5.75 7.05 3.56
N MET A 81 -5.07 7.26 4.69
CA MET A 81 -5.65 7.10 6.02
C MET A 81 -6.78 8.11 6.27
N LEU A 82 -6.59 9.36 5.85
CA LEU A 82 -7.63 10.39 5.90
C LEU A 82 -8.83 10.04 5.00
N GLY A 83 -8.56 9.64 3.75
CA GLY A 83 -9.60 9.30 2.76
C GLY A 83 -10.39 8.05 3.10
N ALA A 84 -9.73 7.02 3.65
CA ALA A 84 -10.37 5.80 4.12
C ALA A 84 -11.27 6.05 5.34
N GLY A 85 -11.00 7.12 6.09
CA GLY A 85 -11.76 7.52 7.26
C GLY A 85 -11.27 6.89 8.57
N THR A 86 -10.06 6.33 8.59
CA THR A 86 -9.48 5.72 9.80
C THR A 86 -9.13 6.78 10.85
N MET A 87 -8.78 7.98 10.38
CA MET A 87 -8.49 9.16 11.18
C MET A 87 -9.73 10.00 11.52
N SER A 88 -10.90 9.69 10.96
CA SER A 88 -12.07 10.57 11.10
C SER A 88 -12.50 10.76 12.54
N ASP A 89 -12.40 9.71 13.35
CA ASP A 89 -12.90 9.75 14.73
C ASP A 89 -11.92 10.44 15.66
N TRP A 90 -10.62 10.24 15.45
CA TRP A 90 -9.57 11.00 16.14
C TRP A 90 -9.69 12.50 15.87
N LEU A 91 -9.94 12.90 14.62
CA LEU A 91 -10.15 14.30 14.26
C LEU A 91 -11.43 14.88 14.87
N LYS A 92 -12.49 14.08 15.03
CA LYS A 92 -13.71 14.51 15.72
C LYS A 92 -13.47 14.73 17.21
N TRP A 93 -12.69 13.87 17.86
CA TRP A 93 -12.31 14.04 19.27
C TRP A 93 -11.52 15.32 19.50
N THR A 94 -10.61 15.71 18.60
CA THR A 94 -9.91 17.01 18.72
C THR A 94 -10.84 18.23 18.67
N ARG A 95 -12.09 18.04 18.21
CA ARG A 95 -13.13 19.07 18.12
C ARG A 95 -14.21 18.90 19.19
N GLY A 96 -14.03 17.97 20.14
CA GLY A 96 -15.02 17.66 21.17
C GLY A 96 -16.29 16.99 20.64
N VAL A 97 -16.24 16.37 19.46
CA VAL A 97 -17.39 15.65 18.88
C VAL A 97 -17.34 14.19 19.29
N ASP A 98 -18.38 13.74 19.99
CA ASP A 98 -18.52 12.35 20.39
C ASP A 98 -18.75 11.44 19.18
N THR A 99 -18.06 10.30 19.19
CA THR A 99 -18.19 9.29 18.14
C THR A 99 -18.61 7.98 18.77
N PRO A 100 -19.87 7.53 18.56
CA PRO A 100 -20.26 6.21 19.03
C PRO A 100 -19.47 5.13 18.26
N MET A 101 -19.18 4.00 18.91
CA MET A 101 -18.65 2.83 18.23
C MET A 101 -19.79 2.17 17.48
N GLN A 102 -19.86 2.41 16.17
CA GLN A 102 -20.81 1.74 15.30
C GLN A 102 -20.19 0.46 14.75
N HIS A 103 -20.78 -0.69 15.08
CA HIS A 103 -20.46 -1.96 14.44
C HIS A 103 -21.35 -2.14 13.21
N GLY A 104 -20.76 -2.42 12.04
CA GLY A 104 -21.49 -2.68 10.80
C GLY A 104 -21.48 -1.54 9.78
N PRO A 105 -22.10 -1.76 8.61
CA PRO A 105 -22.09 -0.83 7.49
C PRO A 105 -22.82 0.46 7.85
N LYS A 106 -22.38 1.56 7.23
CA LYS A 106 -23.08 2.84 7.34
C LYS A 106 -24.51 2.71 6.81
N GLU A 107 -25.41 3.50 7.38
CA GLU A 107 -26.83 3.51 7.02
C GLU A 107 -27.03 3.66 5.49
N GLY A 108 -27.86 2.80 4.92
CA GLY A 108 -28.12 2.75 3.47
C GLY A 108 -27.03 2.09 2.61
N GLN A 109 -25.99 1.48 3.20
CA GLN A 109 -24.95 0.74 2.47
C GLN A 109 -25.16 -0.78 2.53
N PRO A 110 -24.79 -1.52 1.47
CA PRO A 110 -24.82 -2.98 1.49
C PRO A 110 -23.92 -3.58 2.58
N SER A 111 -24.33 -4.71 3.16
CA SER A 111 -23.58 -5.36 4.25
C SER A 111 -22.12 -5.67 3.92
N TRP A 112 -21.80 -6.00 2.66
CA TRP A 112 -20.44 -6.33 2.24
C TRP A 112 -19.50 -5.11 2.14
N PHE A 113 -20.01 -3.88 2.13
CA PHE A 113 -19.17 -2.67 2.12
C PHE A 113 -18.29 -2.54 3.36
N ARG A 114 -18.68 -3.20 4.47
CA ARG A 114 -17.90 -3.24 5.71
C ARG A 114 -16.52 -3.86 5.52
N TYR A 115 -16.35 -4.79 4.57
CA TYR A 115 -15.05 -5.40 4.30
C TYR A 115 -14.11 -4.45 3.53
N LEU A 116 -14.68 -3.48 2.81
CA LEU A 116 -13.93 -2.47 2.06
C LEU A 116 -13.95 -1.09 2.75
N SER A 117 -14.37 -1.03 4.01
CA SER A 117 -14.46 0.22 4.77
C SER A 117 -14.04 -0.01 6.22
N VAL A 118 -13.76 1.07 6.94
CA VAL A 118 -13.40 0.98 8.36
C VAL A 118 -14.58 0.40 9.14
N ASP A 119 -14.31 -0.68 9.87
CA ASP A 119 -15.22 -1.33 10.82
C ASP A 119 -14.40 -1.61 12.09
N TYR A 120 -15.07 -1.64 13.25
CA TYR A 120 -14.41 -1.83 14.55
C TYR A 120 -14.47 -3.26 15.05
N SER A 121 -15.26 -4.13 14.43
CA SER A 121 -15.41 -5.52 14.84
C SER A 121 -14.14 -6.33 14.56
N HIS A 122 -13.57 -6.96 15.59
CA HIS A 122 -12.42 -7.86 15.46
C HIS A 122 -12.64 -8.99 14.41
N LYS A 123 -13.88 -9.47 14.21
CA LYS A 123 -14.21 -10.48 13.19
C LYS A 123 -14.04 -9.94 11.78
N ILE A 124 -14.53 -8.73 11.52
CA ILE A 124 -14.44 -8.09 10.19
C ILE A 124 -12.98 -7.72 9.89
N ILE A 125 -12.28 -7.17 10.88
CA ILE A 125 -10.86 -6.87 10.79
C ILE A 125 -10.03 -8.14 10.54
N GLY A 126 -10.35 -9.25 11.22
CA GLY A 126 -9.71 -10.54 10.97
C GLY A 126 -9.88 -11.03 9.53
N VAL A 127 -11.09 -10.92 8.96
CA VAL A 127 -11.34 -11.26 7.55
C VAL A 127 -10.57 -10.32 6.62
N GLN A 128 -10.54 -9.02 6.91
CA GLN A 128 -9.79 -8.01 6.18
C GLN A 128 -8.29 -8.32 6.10
N TYR A 129 -7.66 -8.64 7.24
CA TYR A 129 -6.29 -9.13 7.29
C TYR A 129 -6.11 -10.41 6.46
N GLY A 130 -7.00 -11.39 6.61
CA GLY A 130 -6.88 -12.69 5.95
C GLY A 130 -6.97 -12.58 4.42
N VAL A 131 -7.92 -11.81 3.91
CA VAL A 131 -8.06 -11.57 2.47
C VAL A 131 -6.80 -10.87 1.92
N THR A 132 -6.30 -9.85 2.62
CA THR A 132 -5.09 -9.13 2.21
C THR A 132 -3.87 -10.05 2.21
N ALA A 133 -3.72 -10.88 3.24
CA ALA A 133 -2.66 -11.88 3.34
C ALA A 133 -2.67 -12.86 2.17
N VAL A 134 -3.84 -13.40 1.82
CA VAL A 134 -3.99 -14.34 0.69
C VAL A 134 -3.67 -13.66 -0.65
N ILE A 135 -4.10 -12.42 -0.87
CA ILE A 135 -3.76 -11.68 -2.09
C ILE A 135 -2.23 -11.51 -2.21
N LEU A 136 -1.56 -11.08 -1.14
CA LEU A 136 -0.10 -10.94 -1.14
C LEU A 136 0.60 -12.30 -1.27
N LEU A 137 0.06 -13.36 -0.69
CA LEU A 137 0.59 -14.72 -0.82
C LEU A 137 0.57 -15.18 -2.27
N MET A 138 -0.56 -14.98 -2.96
CA MET A 138 -0.71 -15.33 -4.37
C MET A 138 0.26 -14.53 -5.23
N PHE A 139 0.39 -13.22 -4.98
CA PHE A 139 1.33 -12.37 -5.71
C PHE A 139 2.78 -12.81 -5.50
N ALA A 140 3.22 -13.00 -4.25
CA ALA A 140 4.56 -13.49 -3.94
C ALA A 140 4.82 -14.90 -4.48
N GLY A 141 3.81 -15.77 -4.48
CA GLY A 141 3.86 -17.09 -5.10
C GLY A 141 4.08 -17.00 -6.61
N THR A 142 3.42 -16.07 -7.29
CA THR A 142 3.66 -15.81 -8.73
C THR A 142 5.10 -15.37 -8.98
N LEU A 143 5.65 -14.46 -8.16
CA LEU A 143 7.07 -14.07 -8.27
C LEU A 143 8.01 -15.28 -8.10
N ALA A 144 7.67 -16.18 -7.17
CA ALA A 144 8.42 -17.43 -6.97
C ALA A 144 8.42 -18.34 -8.20
N LEU A 145 7.28 -18.45 -8.86
CA LEU A 145 7.17 -19.25 -10.08
C LEU A 145 8.00 -18.65 -11.21
N ILE A 146 8.04 -17.32 -11.35
CA ILE A 146 8.81 -16.65 -12.40
C ILE A 146 10.29 -16.98 -12.30
N PHE A 147 10.93 -16.78 -11.15
CA PHE A 147 12.37 -17.08 -11.04
C PHE A 147 12.67 -18.58 -11.01
N ARG A 148 11.70 -19.43 -10.60
CA ARG A 148 11.87 -20.89 -10.71
C ARG A 148 11.85 -21.38 -12.15
N VAL A 149 11.03 -20.77 -13.00
CA VAL A 149 11.06 -21.06 -14.45
C VAL A 149 12.43 -20.65 -15.01
N GLU A 150 12.95 -19.48 -14.63
CA GLU A 150 14.30 -19.06 -15.05
C GLU A 150 15.40 -20.04 -14.65
N LEU A 151 15.28 -20.67 -13.47
CA LEU A 151 16.26 -21.63 -12.97
C LEU A 151 16.05 -23.08 -13.46
N ALA A 152 15.04 -23.34 -14.28
CA ALA A 152 14.69 -24.71 -14.70
C ALA A 152 15.77 -25.43 -15.55
N LYS A 153 16.60 -24.67 -16.27
CA LYS A 153 17.70 -25.13 -17.14
C LYS A 153 18.85 -24.13 -17.09
N PRO A 154 20.09 -24.56 -17.35
CA PRO A 154 21.20 -23.64 -17.62
C PRO A 154 20.91 -22.78 -18.85
N GLU A 155 21.51 -21.58 -18.89
CA GLU A 155 21.25 -20.49 -19.85
C GLU A 155 19.96 -19.70 -19.59
N LEU A 156 19.91 -18.49 -20.16
CA LEU A 156 18.88 -17.49 -19.87
C LEU A 156 17.59 -17.88 -20.60
N GLN A 157 16.53 -18.19 -19.84
CA GLN A 157 15.31 -18.78 -20.40
C GLN A 157 14.24 -17.74 -20.71
N LEU A 158 14.06 -16.77 -19.82
CA LEU A 158 13.05 -15.73 -19.96
C LEU A 158 13.69 -14.46 -20.50
N THR A 159 13.11 -13.93 -21.58
CA THR A 159 13.51 -12.65 -22.18
C THR A 159 13.47 -11.48 -21.19
N LEU A 160 12.68 -11.62 -20.12
CA LEU A 160 12.55 -10.66 -19.02
C LEU A 160 13.86 -10.43 -18.24
N PHE A 161 14.84 -11.33 -18.34
CA PHE A 161 16.16 -11.21 -17.70
C PHE A 161 17.31 -10.90 -18.67
N ASN A 162 17.03 -10.87 -19.98
CA ASN A 162 18.06 -10.81 -21.02
C ASN A 162 18.78 -9.44 -21.06
N ASP A 163 18.13 -8.38 -20.56
CA ASP A 163 18.64 -7.00 -20.62
C ASP A 163 19.03 -6.40 -19.25
N ASN A 164 18.79 -7.10 -18.13
CA ASN A 164 19.09 -6.55 -16.80
C ASN A 164 19.20 -7.63 -15.70
N LEU A 165 20.44 -8.06 -15.38
CA LEU A 165 20.70 -9.04 -14.33
C LEU A 165 20.18 -8.60 -12.95
N ASN A 166 20.03 -7.29 -12.71
CA ASN A 166 19.46 -6.78 -11.46
C ASN A 166 18.00 -7.22 -11.27
N TRP A 167 17.28 -7.51 -12.36
CA TRP A 167 15.87 -7.86 -12.29
C TRP A 167 15.61 -9.20 -11.61
N PHE A 168 16.51 -10.16 -11.78
CA PHE A 168 16.43 -11.43 -11.04
C PHE A 168 16.54 -11.18 -9.53
N ASN A 169 17.56 -10.43 -9.11
CA ASN A 169 17.77 -10.10 -7.71
C ASN A 169 16.59 -9.32 -7.12
N THR A 170 16.07 -8.33 -7.85
CA THR A 170 14.88 -7.56 -7.44
C THR A 170 13.67 -8.47 -7.23
N LEU A 171 13.38 -9.39 -8.16
CA LEU A 171 12.23 -10.30 -8.01
C LEU A 171 12.38 -11.26 -6.83
N VAL A 172 13.58 -11.80 -6.60
CA VAL A 172 13.86 -12.68 -5.45
C VAL A 172 13.73 -11.92 -4.14
N SER A 173 14.27 -10.70 -4.06
CA SER A 173 14.14 -9.83 -2.88
C SER A 173 12.68 -9.42 -2.63
N ALA A 174 11.95 -9.01 -3.67
CA ALA A 174 10.54 -8.65 -3.57
C ALA A 174 9.68 -9.85 -3.13
N HIS A 175 9.93 -11.04 -3.67
CA HIS A 175 9.29 -12.28 -3.22
C HIS A 175 9.47 -12.47 -1.71
N GLY A 176 10.71 -12.40 -1.20
CA GLY A 176 10.99 -12.56 0.22
C GLY A 176 10.27 -11.55 1.11
N MET A 177 10.31 -10.26 0.75
CA MET A 177 9.66 -9.21 1.53
C MET A 177 8.13 -9.34 1.52
N ILE A 178 7.52 -9.64 0.38
CA ILE A 178 6.07 -9.79 0.26
C ILE A 178 5.60 -11.08 0.97
N MET A 179 6.39 -12.17 0.93
CA MET A 179 6.09 -13.38 1.71
C MET A 179 6.06 -13.11 3.21
N ILE A 180 7.06 -12.40 3.75
CA ILE A 180 7.08 -12.03 5.17
C ILE A 180 5.86 -11.17 5.51
N GLY A 181 5.57 -10.15 4.69
CA GLY A 181 4.38 -9.31 4.86
C GLY A 181 3.08 -10.13 4.87
N SER A 182 2.92 -11.03 3.91
CA SER A 182 1.75 -11.92 3.81
C SER A 182 1.58 -12.80 5.05
N ILE A 183 2.65 -13.45 5.52
CA ILE A 183 2.60 -14.34 6.69
C ILE A 183 2.22 -13.54 7.95
N LEU A 184 2.83 -12.37 8.16
CA LEU A 184 2.51 -11.53 9.31
C LEU A 184 1.06 -11.04 9.30
N LEU A 185 0.53 -10.66 8.13
CA LEU A 185 -0.89 -10.33 7.98
C LEU A 185 -1.79 -11.56 8.22
N GLY A 186 -1.35 -12.75 7.80
CA GLY A 186 -2.07 -14.01 8.05
C GLY A 186 -2.16 -14.35 9.54
N VAL A 187 -1.06 -14.20 10.28
CA VAL A 187 -1.06 -14.32 11.74
C VAL A 187 -1.98 -13.26 12.35
N GLY A 188 -1.89 -12.01 11.90
CA GLY A 188 -2.78 -10.92 12.32
C GLY A 188 -4.27 -11.23 12.09
N ALA A 189 -4.61 -11.90 10.98
CA ALA A 189 -5.97 -12.36 10.69
C ALA A 189 -6.48 -13.33 11.73
N MET A 190 -5.68 -14.37 12.01
CA MET A 190 -6.02 -15.42 12.97
C MET A 190 -6.10 -14.86 14.39
N SER A 191 -5.15 -14.01 14.79
CA SER A 191 -5.16 -13.37 16.10
C SER A 191 -6.39 -12.48 16.30
N ASN A 192 -6.75 -11.66 15.32
CA ASN A 192 -7.94 -10.80 15.40
C ASN A 192 -9.24 -11.59 15.44
N TYR A 193 -9.34 -12.64 14.62
CA TYR A 193 -10.58 -13.39 14.51
C TYR A 193 -10.78 -14.35 15.70
N LEU A 194 -9.75 -15.13 16.05
CA LEU A 194 -9.88 -16.25 16.98
C LEU A 194 -9.62 -15.89 18.43
N VAL A 195 -8.63 -15.03 18.73
CA VAL A 195 -8.21 -14.82 20.14
C VAL A 195 -9.35 -14.30 21.01
N PRO A 196 -10.13 -13.27 20.61
CA PRO A 196 -11.27 -12.83 21.41
C PRO A 196 -12.31 -13.93 21.62
N LEU A 197 -12.53 -14.79 20.60
CA LEU A 197 -13.47 -15.93 20.70
C LEU A 197 -12.97 -16.99 21.68
N MET A 198 -11.66 -17.30 21.67
CA MET A 198 -11.04 -18.29 22.55
C MET A 198 -11.11 -17.88 24.03
N ILE A 199 -11.00 -16.59 24.32
CA ILE A 199 -11.08 -16.06 25.69
C ILE A 199 -12.50 -15.64 26.10
N GLY A 200 -13.50 -15.80 25.22
CA GLY A 200 -14.89 -15.43 25.47
C GLY A 200 -15.15 -13.92 25.56
N ALA A 201 -14.27 -13.09 24.99
CA ALA A 201 -14.42 -11.64 24.96
C ALA A 201 -15.31 -11.18 23.79
N ASN A 202 -16.04 -10.08 24.00
CA ASN A 202 -16.92 -9.51 22.97
C ASN A 202 -16.15 -8.82 21.82
N ASP A 203 -15.01 -8.19 22.11
CA ASP A 203 -14.17 -7.48 21.14
C ASP A 203 -12.75 -7.26 21.69
N MET A 204 -11.88 -6.64 20.89
CA MET A 204 -10.54 -6.22 21.31
C MET A 204 -10.58 -5.09 22.36
N ALA A 205 -9.55 -4.99 23.22
CA ALA A 205 -9.47 -3.94 24.24
C ALA A 205 -9.52 -2.51 23.67
N PHE A 206 -8.94 -2.30 22.48
CA PHE A 206 -8.94 -1.02 21.77
C PHE A 206 -9.42 -1.20 20.32
N PRO A 207 -10.74 -1.29 20.06
CA PRO A 207 -11.28 -1.58 18.73
C PRO A 207 -10.86 -0.55 17.66
N ARG A 208 -10.80 0.72 18.04
CA ARG A 208 -10.38 1.82 17.15
C ARG A 208 -8.92 1.73 16.74
N LEU A 209 -8.04 1.42 17.69
CA LEU A 209 -6.62 1.24 17.43
C LEU A 209 -6.39 -0.01 16.58
N ASN A 210 -7.20 -1.06 16.79
CA ASN A 210 -7.16 -2.26 15.98
C ASN A 210 -7.56 -2.01 14.52
N ALA A 211 -8.63 -1.26 14.29
CA ALA A 211 -9.02 -0.83 12.95
C ALA A 211 -7.91 0.01 12.30
N PHE A 212 -7.33 0.97 13.03
CA PHE A 212 -6.18 1.74 12.55
C PHE A 212 -5.01 0.84 12.13
N ALA A 213 -4.66 -0.14 12.97
CA ALA A 213 -3.55 -1.07 12.74
C ALA A 213 -3.76 -1.92 11.48
N TYR A 214 -5.00 -2.31 11.14
CA TYR A 214 -5.26 -2.95 9.85
C TYR A 214 -5.07 -1.97 8.69
N TRP A 215 -5.73 -0.82 8.76
CA TRP A 215 -5.81 0.08 7.61
C TRP A 215 -4.50 0.76 7.24
N ILE A 216 -3.52 0.86 8.16
CA ILE A 216 -2.16 1.30 7.82
C ILE A 216 -1.40 0.25 7.00
N ASN A 217 -1.73 -1.03 7.12
CA ASN A 217 -1.10 -2.09 6.33
C ASN A 217 -1.53 -2.05 4.86
N VAL A 218 -2.71 -1.52 4.54
CA VAL A 218 -3.20 -1.45 3.16
C VAL A 218 -2.30 -0.59 2.26
N PRO A 219 -2.00 0.69 2.58
CA PRO A 219 -1.07 1.47 1.79
C PRO A 219 0.37 0.95 1.92
N GLY A 220 0.75 0.36 3.05
CA GLY A 220 2.06 -0.30 3.20
C GLY A 220 2.25 -1.47 2.24
N ALA A 221 1.23 -2.31 2.08
CA ALA A 221 1.22 -3.42 1.13
C ALA A 221 1.24 -2.93 -0.33
N LEU A 222 0.48 -1.87 -0.64
CA LEU A 222 0.53 -1.25 -1.96
C LEU A 222 1.94 -0.73 -2.28
N LEU A 223 2.54 0.04 -1.36
CA LEU A 223 3.89 0.55 -1.53
C LEU A 223 4.90 -0.58 -1.70
N LEU A 224 4.80 -1.66 -0.93
CA LEU A 224 5.69 -2.81 -1.03
C LEU A 224 5.61 -3.51 -2.40
N VAL A 225 4.42 -3.56 -3.01
CA VAL A 225 4.21 -4.18 -4.32
C VAL A 225 4.62 -3.26 -5.47
N THR A 226 4.58 -1.95 -5.27
CA THR A 226 4.89 -0.95 -6.30
C THR A 226 6.31 -0.39 -6.24
N ALA A 227 7.04 -0.66 -5.15
CA ALA A 227 8.44 -0.25 -4.96
C ALA A 227 9.39 -1.10 -5.82
#